data_AF-A0AA50WKX8-F1
#
_entry.id   AF-A0AA50WKX8-F1
#
_cell.length_a   1.000
_cell.length_b   1.000
_cell.length_c   1.000
_cell.angle_alpha   90.00
_cell.angle_beta   90.00
_cell.angle_gamma   90.00
#
_symmetry.space_group_name_H-M   'P 1'
#
loop_
_entity.id
_entity.type
_entity.pdbx_description
1 polymer ?
#
loop_
_entity_poly.entity_id
_entity_poly.type
_entity_poly.pdbx_seq_one_letter_code
_entity_poly.pdbx_strand_id
1 'polypeptide(L)' 'LPEDAISSVKFSPKSNQFLLVSSWDCSVRLYDVTANIERHKY' A
#
# COMPACT_ATOMS: atom_id res chain seq x y z
N LEU A 1 0.31 1.31 12.86
CA LEU A 1 0.87 2.50 12.16
C LEU A 1 2.10 2.02 11.40
N PRO A 2 2.40 2.53 10.20
CA PRO A 2 3.70 2.25 9.59
C PRO A 2 4.77 2.68 10.60
N GLU A 3 5.71 1.78 10.91
CA GLU A 3 6.75 2.01 11.91
C GLU A 3 7.82 2.98 11.40
N ASP A 4 7.78 3.29 10.09
CA ASP A 4 8.70 4.19 9.41
C ASP A 4 7.98 4.99 8.31
N ALA A 5 8.66 5.99 7.74
CA ALA A 5 8.05 6.88 6.75
C ALA A 5 7.61 6.13 5.48
N ILE A 6 6.47 6.51 4.89
CA ILE A 6 6.07 6.01 3.58
C ILE A 6 6.99 6.63 2.52
N SER A 7 7.65 5.78 1.71
CA SER A 7 8.55 6.22 0.64
C SER A 7 7.81 6.53 -0.65
N SER A 8 6.77 5.77 -0.98
CA SER A 8 6.01 5.94 -2.21
C SER A 8 4.63 5.33 -2.12
N VAL A 9 3.68 5.94 -2.82
CA VAL A 9 2.32 5.43 -2.99
C VAL A 9 1.95 5.41 -4.47
N LYS A 10 1.38 4.31 -4.93
CA LYS A 10 0.97 4.12 -6.33
C LYS A 10 -0.37 3.44 -6.40
N PHE A 11 -1.32 4.06 -7.09
CA PHE A 11 -2.56 3.40 -7.48
C PHE A 11 -2.31 2.41 -8.61
N SER A 12 -3.11 1.34 -8.64
CA SER A 12 -3.09 0.39 -9.74
C SER A 12 -3.56 1.07 -11.04
N PRO A 13 -2.84 0.89 -12.16
CA PRO A 13 -3.17 1.53 -13.44
C PRO A 13 -4.43 0.96 -14.09
N LYS A 14 -4.90 -0.22 -13.65
CA LYS A 14 -6.09 -0.88 -14.19
C LYS A 14 -7.37 -0.60 -13.38
N SER A 15 -7.23 -0.24 -12.11
CA SER A 15 -8.36 -0.02 -11.21
C SER A 15 -7.92 0.81 -10.02
N ASN A 16 -8.70 1.83 -9.67
CA ASN A 16 -8.46 2.68 -8.50
C ASN A 16 -8.75 1.93 -7.17
N GLN A 17 -9.12 0.65 -7.23
CA GLN A 17 -9.38 -0.20 -6.06
C GLN A 17 -8.12 -0.55 -5.27
N PHE A 18 -6.96 -0.64 -5.93
CA PHE A 18 -5.73 -1.11 -5.31
C PHE A 18 -4.73 0.01 -5.16
N LEU A 19 -4.20 0.15 -3.94
CA LEU A 19 -3.16 1.10 -3.58
C LEU A 19 -1.93 0.34 -3.08
N LEU A 20 -0.82 0.47 -3.79
CA LEU A 20 0.47 -0.03 -3.36
C LEU A 20 1.18 1.06 -2.57
N VAL A 21 1.73 0.68 -1.42
CA VAL A 21 2.47 1.57 -0.52
C VAL A 21 3.81 0.91 -0.23
N SER A 22 4.90 1.60 -0.53
CA SER A 22 6.22 1.20 -0.08
C SER A 22 6.65 2.10 1.08
N SER A 23 7.35 1.50 2.04
CA SER A 23 7.83 2.19 3.22
C SER A 23 9.34 2.03 3.34
N TRP A 24 9.98 2.92 4.10
CA TRP A 24 11.42 2.88 4.34
C TRP A 24 11.84 1.71 5.25
N ASP A 25 10.88 1.08 5.93
CA ASP A 25 11.04 -0.17 6.71
C ASP A 25 11.25 -1.43 5.84
N CYS A 26 11.65 -1.25 4.58
CA CYS A 26 11.75 -2.30 3.55
C CYS A 26 10.45 -3.11 3.33
N SER A 27 9.31 -2.68 3.86
CA SER A 27 8.04 -3.36 3.66
C SER A 27 7.24 -2.75 2.50
N VAL A 28 6.53 -3.61 1.77
CA VAL A 28 5.58 -3.20 0.74
C VAL A 28 4.20 -3.71 1.12
N ARG A 29 3.23 -2.80 1.16
CA ARG A 29 1.86 -3.09 1.55
C ARG A 29 0.92 -2.84 0.37
N LEU A 30 0.00 -3.76 0.15
CA LEU A 30 -1.07 -3.61 -0.82
C LEU A 30 -2.38 -3.40 -0.07
N TYR A 31 -3.05 -2.29 -0.35
CA TYR A 31 -4.33 -1.94 0.22
C TYR A 31 -5.44 -2.04 -0.82
N ASP A 32 -6.60 -2.52 -0.38
CA ASP A 32 -7.87 -2.40 -1.08
C ASP A 32 -8.58 -1.17 -0.54
N VAL A 33 -8.59 -0.07 -1.28
CA VAL A 33 -9.22 1.18 -0.83
C VAL A 33 -10.75 1.09 -0.83
N THR A 34 -11.34 0.22 -1.64
CA THR A 34 -12.80 0.03 -1.68
C THR A 34 -13.28 -0.73 -0.45
N ALA A 35 -12.58 -1.80 -0.08
CA ALA A 35 -12.89 -2.57 1.13
C ALA A 35 -12.24 -1.97 2.40
N ASN A 36 -11.36 -0.98 2.25
CA ASN A 36 -10.55 -0.37 3.31
C ASN A 36 -9.78 -1.40 4.15
N ILE A 37 -9.13 -2.36 3.48
CA ILE A 37 -8.34 -3.44 4.11
C ILE A 37 -6.92 -3.50 3.55
N GLU A 38 -5.96 -3.86 4.41
CA GLU A 38 -4.62 -4.29 3.96
C GLU A 38 -4.73 -5.74 3.48
N ARG A 39 -4.39 -6.01 2.22
CA ARG A 39 -4.46 -7.36 1.64
C ARG A 39 -3.18 -8.13 1.85
N HIS A 40 -2.04 -7.46 1.67
CA HIS A 40 -0.73 -8.08 1.72
C HIS A 40 0.31 -7.13 2.30
N LYS A 41 1.21 -7.69 3.10
CA LYS A 41 2.46 -7.07 3.52
C LYS A 41 3.60 -8.02 3.12
N TYR A 42 4.54 -7.51 2.34
CA TYR A 42 5.78 -8.18 1.97
C TYR A 42 6.96 -7.51 2.66
#